data_AF-A0A813FMR4-F1
#
_entry.id   AF-A0A813FMR4-F1
#
_cell.length_a   1.000
_cell.length_b   1.000
_cell.length_c   1.000
_cell.angle_alpha   90.00
_cell.angle_beta   90.00
_cell.angle_gamma   90.00
#
_symmetry.space_group_name_H-M   'P 1'
#
loop_
_entity.id
_entity.type
_entity.pdbx_description
1 polymer ?
#
loop_
_entity_poly.entity_id
_entity_poly.type
_entity_poly.pdbx_seq_one_letter_code
_entity_poly.pdbx_strand_id
1 'polypeptide(L)'
;MIDTGIVPACAKDLEKYKGFAKLAGGREALYVGVVEETEKLKNLLAAPHKEHLADEANYLCEQLKPQMEAVRALVDRAEGLLEAGLYPFPTYEALLYSHHH
;
A
#
# COMPACT_ATOMS: atom_id res chain seq x y z
N MET A 1 0.59 -8.54 2.75
CA MET A 1 0.21 -7.96 1.44
C MET A 1 1.18 -6.86 1.04
N ILE A 2 1.36 -5.81 1.87
CA ILE A 2 2.26 -4.70 1.51
C ILE A 2 3.73 -5.13 1.53
N ASP A 3 4.25 -5.58 2.67
CA ASP A 3 5.67 -5.96 2.81
C ASP A 3 6.11 -7.10 1.89
N THR A 4 5.20 -8.05 1.64
CA THR A 4 5.51 -9.30 0.93
C THR A 4 5.15 -9.27 -0.55
N GLY A 5 4.36 -8.29 -0.99
CA GLY A 5 3.89 -8.17 -2.38
C GLY A 5 4.19 -6.80 -2.98
N ILE A 6 3.60 -5.75 -2.43
CA ILE A 6 3.70 -4.39 -2.98
C ILE A 6 5.13 -3.85 -2.90
N VAL A 7 5.78 -3.90 -1.73
CA VAL A 7 7.14 -3.34 -1.56
C VAL A 7 8.16 -4.02 -2.49
N PRO A 8 8.19 -5.36 -2.62
CA PRO A 8 9.01 -6.03 -3.63
C PRO A 8 8.70 -5.63 -5.07
N ALA A 9 7.41 -5.44 -5.42
CA ALA A 9 7.02 -4.98 -6.75
C ALA A 9 7.53 -3.55 -7.03
N CYS A 10 7.35 -2.63 -6.07
CA CYS A 10 7.88 -1.26 -6.12
C CYS A 10 9.40 -1.22 -6.31
N ALA A 11 10.15 -2.07 -5.60
CA ALA A 11 11.60 -2.16 -5.73
C ALA A 11 12.01 -2.63 -7.14
N LYS A 12 11.35 -3.67 -7.66
CA LYS A 12 11.59 -4.18 -9.03
C LYS A 12 11.26 -3.14 -10.09
N ASP A 13 10.19 -2.36 -9.89
CA ASP A 13 9.79 -1.30 -10.80
C ASP A 13 10.82 -0.16 -10.82
N LEU A 14 11.26 0.33 -9.65
CA LEU A 14 12.32 1.36 -9.56
C LEU A 14 13.62 0.91 -10.23
N GLU A 15 13.97 -0.36 -10.13
CA GLU A 15 15.15 -0.90 -10.80
C GLU A 15 15.12 -0.71 -12.32
N LYS A 16 13.95 -0.79 -12.96
CA LYS A 16 13.79 -0.54 -14.41
C LYS A 16 14.10 0.89 -14.81
N TYR A 17 13.98 1.83 -13.87
CA TYR A 17 14.21 3.25 -14.11
C TYR A 17 15.63 3.71 -13.72
N LYS A 18 16.52 2.80 -13.30
CA LYS A 18 17.94 3.13 -13.06
C LYS A 18 18.56 3.72 -14.33
N GLY A 19 19.10 4.93 -14.22
CA GLY A 19 19.66 5.68 -15.37
C GLY A 19 18.63 6.46 -16.20
N PHE A 20 17.33 6.33 -15.89
CA PHE A 20 16.22 7.00 -16.60
C PHE A 20 15.39 7.87 -15.64
N ALA A 21 16.04 8.68 -14.81
CA ALA A 21 15.39 9.45 -13.74
C ALA A 21 14.23 10.34 -14.23
N LYS A 22 14.31 10.91 -15.45
CA LYS A 22 13.22 11.71 -16.02
C LYS A 22 11.94 10.90 -16.30
N LEU A 23 12.06 9.59 -16.52
CA LEU A 23 10.93 8.69 -16.78
C LEU A 23 10.40 8.06 -15.48
N ALA A 24 11.22 7.99 -14.42
CA ALA A 24 10.82 7.48 -13.12
C ALA A 24 9.66 8.30 -12.51
N GLY A 25 9.63 9.62 -12.77
CA GLY A 25 8.61 10.51 -12.23
C GLY A 25 8.60 10.52 -10.70
N GLY A 26 7.42 10.59 -10.08
CA GLY A 26 7.24 10.61 -8.63
C GLY A 26 7.27 9.23 -7.93
N ARG A 27 7.67 8.15 -8.62
CA ARG A 27 7.60 6.77 -8.12
C ARG A 27 8.35 6.57 -6.81
N GLU A 28 9.59 7.05 -6.73
CA GLU A 28 10.43 6.85 -5.54
C GLU A 28 9.77 7.44 -4.29
N ALA A 29 9.36 8.71 -4.34
CA ALA A 29 8.68 9.37 -3.23
C ALA A 29 7.37 8.65 -2.86
N LEU A 30 6.59 8.21 -3.85
CA LEU A 30 5.35 7.47 -3.62
C LEU A 30 5.62 6.13 -2.92
N TYR A 31 6.59 5.35 -3.40
CA TYR A 31 6.90 4.02 -2.89
C TYR A 31 7.54 4.09 -1.50
N VAL A 32 8.35 5.11 -1.22
CA VAL A 32 8.83 5.42 0.15
C VAL A 32 7.64 5.73 1.06
N GLY A 33 6.68 6.54 0.60
CA GLY A 33 5.45 6.82 1.35
C GLY A 33 4.65 5.55 1.70
N VAL A 34 4.57 4.58 0.79
CA VAL A 34 3.92 3.27 1.08
C VAL A 34 4.60 2.58 2.27
N VAL A 35 5.94 2.57 2.30
CA VAL A 35 6.70 1.97 3.41
C VAL A 35 6.45 2.73 4.70
N GLU A 36 6.54 4.07 4.69
CA GLU A 36 6.37 4.90 5.87
C GLU A 36 4.97 4.78 6.51
N GLU A 37 3.91 4.86 5.70
CA GLU A 37 2.54 4.72 6.21
C GLU A 37 2.24 3.28 6.68
N THR A 38 2.91 2.28 6.09
CA THR A 38 2.81 0.89 6.54
C THR A 38 3.48 0.70 7.90
N GLU A 39 4.64 1.30 8.14
CA GLU A 39 5.29 1.28 9.45
C GLU A 39 4.45 2.00 10.52
N LYS A 40 3.83 3.13 10.17
CA LYS A 40 2.86 3.79 11.08
C LYS A 40 1.68 2.87 11.41
N LEU A 41 1.12 2.17 10.42
CA LEU A 41 0.04 1.21 10.65
C LEU A 41 0.47 0.06 11.55
N LYS A 42 1.66 -0.50 11.35
CA LYS A 42 2.23 -1.56 12.22
C LYS A 42 2.36 -1.08 13.66
N ASN A 43 2.82 0.17 13.87
CA ASN A 43 2.93 0.74 15.20
C ASN A 43 1.56 0.93 15.88
N LEU A 44 0.53 1.34 15.14
CA LEU A 44 -0.84 1.40 15.68
C LEU A 44 -1.39 0.01 16.02
N LEU A 45 -1.14 -1.00 15.18
CA LEU A 45 -1.56 -2.37 15.46
C LEU A 45 -0.85 -3.00 16.67
N ALA A 46 0.40 -2.61 16.91
CA ALA A 46 1.19 -3.07 18.05
C ALA A 46 0.88 -2.30 19.35
N ALA A 47 0.05 -1.25 19.29
CA ALA A 47 -0.33 -0.49 20.47
C ALA A 47 -1.08 -1.39 21.47
N PRO A 48 -0.88 -1.19 22.79
CA PRO A 48 -1.59 -1.97 23.78
C PRO A 48 -3.09 -1.72 23.70
N HIS A 49 -3.86 -2.80 23.89
CA HIS A 49 -5.31 -2.75 24.00
C HIS A 49 -5.75 -1.79 25.11
N LYS A 50 -6.88 -1.12 24.89
CA LYS A 50 -7.51 -0.28 25.91
C LYS A 50 -8.20 -1.16 26.95
N GLU A 51 -8.25 -0.66 28.17
CA GLU A 51 -8.87 -1.35 29.30
C GLU A 51 -10.39 -1.53 29.10
N HIS A 52 -11.05 -0.57 28.46
CA HIS A 52 -12.48 -0.59 28.19
C HIS A 52 -12.77 -0.80 26.71
N LEU A 53 -13.78 -1.64 26.42
CA LEU A 53 -14.19 -1.96 25.05
C LEU A 53 -14.63 -0.73 24.24
N ALA A 54 -15.26 0.25 24.89
CA ALA A 54 -15.66 1.50 24.23
C ALA A 54 -14.43 2.29 23.73
N ASP A 55 -13.37 2.35 24.54
CA ASP A 55 -12.13 3.04 24.18
C ASP A 55 -11.35 2.28 23.10
N GLU A 56 -11.38 0.94 23.16
CA GLU A 56 -10.82 0.10 22.10
C GLU A 56 -11.55 0.33 20.77
N ALA A 57 -12.89 0.34 20.78
CA ALA A 57 -13.68 0.60 19.59
C ALA A 57 -13.39 1.99 19.01
N ASN A 58 -13.30 3.02 19.87
CA ASN A 58 -12.93 4.37 19.45
C ASN A 58 -11.52 4.41 18.84
N TYR A 59 -10.55 3.73 19.46
CA TYR A 59 -9.19 3.65 18.92
C TYR A 59 -9.15 2.99 17.53
N LEU A 60 -9.85 1.87 17.36
CA LEU A 60 -9.92 1.17 16.08
C LEU A 60 -10.56 2.03 14.99
N CYS A 61 -11.66 2.73 15.32
CA CYS A 61 -12.39 3.56 14.36
C CYS A 61 -11.68 4.88 14.03
N GLU A 62 -11.08 5.55 15.02
CA GLU A 62 -10.57 6.91 14.88
C GLU A 62 -9.06 6.97 14.62
N GLN A 63 -8.32 5.90 14.89
CA GLN A 63 -6.86 5.85 14.69
C GLN A 63 -6.48 4.79 13.67
N LEU A 64 -6.86 3.53 13.91
CA LEU A 64 -6.39 2.41 13.09
C LEU A 64 -7.00 2.46 11.68
N LYS A 65 -8.33 2.57 11.57
CA LYS A 65 -9.04 2.55 10.29
C LYS A 65 -8.62 3.70 9.35
N PRO A 66 -8.48 4.97 9.80
CA PRO A 66 -7.95 6.03 8.95
C PRO A 66 -6.54 5.75 8.45
N GLN A 67 -5.68 5.14 9.28
CA GLN A 67 -4.33 4.76 8.86
C GLN A 67 -4.34 3.64 7.80
N MET A 68 -5.28 2.68 7.91
CA MET A 68 -5.47 1.67 6.86
C MET A 68 -5.84 2.32 5.52
N GLU A 69 -6.71 3.32 5.54
CA GLU A 69 -7.11 4.06 4.33
C GLU A 69 -5.95 4.86 3.73
N ALA A 70 -5.09 5.46 4.58
CA ALA A 70 -3.89 6.15 4.13
C ALA A 70 -2.92 5.23 3.37
N VAL A 71 -2.68 4.03 3.92
CA VAL A 71 -1.87 3.00 3.23
C VAL A 71 -2.52 2.59 1.92
N ARG A 72 -3.83 2.34 1.93
CA ARG A 72 -4.58 1.95 0.72
C ARG A 72 -4.48 3.00 -0.39
N ALA A 73 -4.69 4.27 -0.08
CA ALA A 73 -4.62 5.35 -1.06
C ALA A 73 -3.23 5.48 -1.72
N LEU A 74 -2.16 5.15 -1.01
CA LEU A 74 -0.81 5.12 -1.58
C LEU A 74 -0.59 3.91 -2.48
N VAL A 75 -1.07 2.73 -2.07
CA VAL A 75 -0.97 1.49 -2.84
C VAL A 75 -1.78 1.57 -4.13
N ASP A 76 -3.01 2.10 -4.08
CA ASP A 76 -3.86 2.28 -5.26
C ASP A 76 -3.20 3.23 -6.27
N ARG A 77 -2.50 4.27 -5.81
CA ARG A 77 -1.69 5.13 -6.68
C ARG A 77 -0.45 4.42 -7.24
N ALA A 78 0.18 3.55 -6.45
CA ALA A 78 1.32 2.76 -6.88
C ALA A 78 0.92 1.74 -7.96
N GLU A 79 -0.25 1.11 -7.83
CA GLU A 79 -0.83 0.21 -8.86
C GLU A 79 -0.89 0.90 -10.23
N GLY A 80 -1.29 2.17 -10.29
CA GLY A 80 -1.35 2.93 -11.55
C GLY A 80 0.01 3.32 -12.16
N LEU A 81 1.12 3.15 -11.42
CA LEU A 81 2.48 3.48 -11.89
C LEU A 81 3.36 2.26 -12.13
N LEU A 82 3.13 1.19 -11.38
CA LEU A 82 3.81 -0.09 -11.54
C LEU A 82 3.55 -0.64 -12.94
N GLU A 83 4.58 -1.25 -13.53
CA GLU A 83 4.34 -2.09 -14.69
C GLU A 83 3.33 -3.20 -14.35
N ALA A 84 2.33 -3.42 -15.21
CA ALA A 84 1.24 -4.38 -15.00
C ALA A 84 1.74 -5.80 -14.64
N GLY A 85 2.86 -6.25 -15.21
CA GLY A 85 3.44 -7.57 -14.92
C GLY A 85 4.13 -7.69 -13.55
N LEU A 86 4.39 -6.58 -12.87
CA LEU A 86 4.95 -6.55 -11.53
C LEU A 86 3.89 -6.48 -10.43
N TYR A 87 2.67 -6.04 -10.76
CA TYR A 87 1.62 -5.92 -9.76
C TYR A 87 1.22 -7.30 -9.23
N PRO A 88 1.31 -7.57 -7.91
CA PRO A 88 1.25 -8.92 -7.38
C PRO A 88 -0.17 -9.45 -7.17
N PHE A 89 -1.19 -8.61 -7.33
CA PHE A 89 -2.59 -8.96 -7.08
C PHE A 89 -3.43 -8.77 -8.35
N PRO A 90 -4.53 -9.52 -8.51
CA PRO A 90 -5.48 -9.25 -9.58
C PRO A 90 -6.01 -7.82 -9.47
N THR A 91 -6.05 -7.09 -10.59
CA THR A 91 -6.69 -5.78 -10.66
C THR A 91 -8.20 -5.92 -10.47
N TYR A 92 -8.90 -4.83 -10.14
CA TYR A 92 -10.37 -4.87 -10.07
C TYR A 92 -11.02 -5.32 -11.37
N GLU A 93 -10.46 -4.95 -12.52
CA GLU A 93 -10.94 -5.41 -13.81
C GLU A 93 -10.85 -6.93 -13.94
N ALA A 94 -9.71 -7.52 -13.56
CA ALA A 94 -9.55 -8.97 -13.54
C ALA A 94 -10.51 -9.65 -12.56
N LEU A 95 -10.72 -9.08 -11.37
CA LEU A 95 -11.65 -9.62 -10.38
C LEU A 95 -13.10 -9.58 -10.87
N LEU A 96 -13.51 -8.50 -11.55
CA LEU A 96 -14.90 -8.28 -11.97
C LEU A 96 -15.24 -8.97 -13.30
N TYR A 97 -14.27 -9.10 -14.21
CA TYR A 97 -14.54 -9.48 -15.61
C TYR A 97 -13.73 -10.67 -16.13
N SER A 98 -12.90 -11.33 -15.31
CA SER A 98 -12.12 -12.51 -15.75
C SER A 98 -12.94 -13.66 -16.33
N HIS A 99 -14.25 -13.70 -16.07
CA HIS A 99 -15.17 -14.73 -16.56
C HIS A 99 -15.90 -14.36 -17.87
N HIS A 100 -15.67 -13.16 -18.42
CA HIS A 100 -16.29 -12.69 -19.66
C HIS A 100 -15.46 -13.01 -20.93
N HIS A 101 -14.44 -13.86 -20.81
CA HIS A 101 -13.50 -14.22 -21.88
C HIS A 101 -13.51 -15.73 -22.18
#